data_AF-A0AA89CA34-F1
#
_entry.id   AF-A0AA89CA34-F1
#
_cell.length_a   1.000
_cell.length_b   1.000
_cell.length_c   1.000
_cell.angle_alpha   90.00
_cell.angle_beta   90.00
_cell.angle_gamma   90.00
#
_symmetry.space_group_name_H-M   'P 1'
#
loop_
_entity.id
_entity.type
_entity.pdbx_description
1 polymer ?
#
loop_
_entity_poly.entity_id
_entity_poly.type
_entity_poly.pdbx_seq_one_letter_code
_entity_poly.pdbx_strand_id
1 'polypeptide(L)'
;MWYNVYKEHSQTSPNCDGMLVWHLASEERRGLGCREVAKCTKCKYMSSMHTLYTEVQTPSQGRKCADLNLGLQVGLCLSPIGPTSLRRICLSTNMPAPSSKGLQLAANKVGKAIVEENKKDMRRRSQRLKQINILRGIQTPENIHVQSDAVYNNPLYSGVGKTPFQPATQVVYTVAENETKKHEIISLVTKNKLCSKNKHLDKDHDTCSPSCSANIPFEHSIED
;
A
#
# COMPACT_ATOMS: atom_id res chain seq x y z
N MET A 1 -5.12 -10.78 27.93
CA MET A 1 -5.80 -9.50 28.25
C MET A 1 -6.92 -9.74 29.25
N TRP A 2 -8.06 -10.35 28.88
CA TRP A 2 -9.20 -10.58 29.79
C TRP A 2 -8.82 -11.23 31.13
N TYR A 3 -7.99 -12.26 31.12
CA TYR A 3 -7.48 -12.88 32.35
C TYR A 3 -6.86 -11.88 33.34
N ASN A 4 -6.08 -10.91 32.84
CA ASN A 4 -5.46 -9.88 33.69
C ASN A 4 -6.51 -8.93 34.26
N VAL A 5 -7.49 -8.52 33.45
CA VAL A 5 -8.62 -7.69 33.91
C VAL A 5 -9.42 -8.40 34.99
N TYR A 6 -9.73 -9.69 34.82
CA TYR A 6 -10.43 -10.49 35.84
C TYR A 6 -9.63 -10.56 37.14
N LYS A 7 -8.32 -10.80 37.04
CA LYS A 7 -7.42 -10.87 38.19
C LYS A 7 -7.35 -9.54 38.94
N GLU A 8 -7.18 -8.43 38.22
CA GLU A 8 -7.14 -7.07 38.79
C GLU A 8 -8.48 -6.71 39.46
N HIS A 9 -9.61 -7.02 38.82
CA HIS A 9 -10.94 -6.80 39.40
C HIS A 9 -11.13 -7.57 40.70
N SER A 10 -10.78 -8.87 40.72
CA SER A 10 -10.87 -9.72 41.91
C SER A 10 -9.98 -9.22 43.06
N GLN A 11 -8.84 -8.61 42.75
CA GLN A 11 -7.96 -8.02 43.77
C GLN A 11 -8.50 -6.68 44.31
N THR A 12 -9.10 -5.86 43.43
CA THR A 12 -9.58 -4.52 43.79
C THR A 12 -10.97 -4.53 44.41
N SER A 13 -11.80 -5.51 44.05
CA SER A 13 -13.19 -5.63 44.50
C SER A 13 -13.56 -7.12 44.64
N PRO A 14 -13.00 -7.82 45.66
CA PRO A 14 -13.10 -9.27 45.81
C PRO A 14 -14.54 -9.79 45.98
N ASN A 15 -15.42 -8.96 46.53
CA ASN A 15 -16.82 -9.31 46.79
C ASN A 15 -17.78 -8.81 45.70
N CYS A 16 -17.26 -8.30 44.57
CA CYS A 16 -18.09 -7.80 43.49
C CYS A 16 -18.40 -8.93 42.50
N ASP A 17 -19.69 -9.20 42.34
CA ASP A 17 -20.27 -10.14 41.36
C ASP A 17 -20.71 -9.42 40.07
N GLY A 18 -20.08 -8.27 39.79
CA GLY A 18 -20.38 -7.48 38.60
C GLY A 18 -19.74 -8.07 37.35
N MET A 19 -20.38 -7.82 36.20
CA MET A 19 -19.84 -8.24 34.92
C MET A 19 -18.82 -7.21 34.43
N LEU A 20 -17.74 -7.70 33.84
CA LEU A 20 -16.77 -6.84 33.16
C LEU A 20 -17.21 -6.63 31.72
N VAL A 21 -17.37 -5.36 31.34
CA VAL A 21 -17.81 -4.93 30.01
C VAL A 21 -16.85 -3.88 29.46
N TRP A 22 -16.82 -3.72 28.15
CA TRP A 22 -16.07 -2.62 27.54
C TRP A 22 -16.66 -1.28 27.90
N HIS A 23 -15.80 -0.34 28.26
CA HIS A 23 -16.16 1.05 28.46
C HIS A 23 -16.08 1.80 27.12
N LEU A 24 -17.10 1.63 26.28
CA LEU A 24 -17.16 2.18 24.92
C LEU A 24 -16.91 3.70 24.85
N ALA A 25 -17.24 4.45 25.90
CA ALA A 25 -16.97 5.89 25.97
C ALA A 25 -15.48 6.25 26.05
N SER A 26 -14.64 5.31 26.45
CA SER A 26 -13.18 5.43 26.46
C SER A 26 -12.52 4.70 25.29
N GLU A 27 -13.26 4.25 24.27
CA GLU A 27 -12.67 3.62 23.09
C GLU A 27 -11.71 4.61 22.40
N GLU A 28 -10.45 4.21 22.22
CA GLU A 28 -9.52 4.90 21.34
C GLU A 28 -9.36 4.14 20.02
N ARG A 29 -9.83 4.75 18.94
CA ARG A 29 -9.69 4.17 17.59
C ARG A 29 -8.41 4.64 16.88
N ARG A 30 -7.78 3.70 16.17
CA ARG A 30 -6.58 3.92 15.36
C ARG A 30 -6.74 3.24 14.01
N GLY A 31 -7.44 3.93 13.09
CA GLY A 31 -7.86 3.32 11.83
C GLY A 31 -8.86 2.21 12.10
N LEU A 32 -8.51 0.98 11.74
CA LEU A 32 -9.31 -0.21 12.04
C LEU A 32 -8.99 -0.83 13.42
N GLY A 33 -7.91 -0.42 14.10
CA GLY A 33 -7.54 -0.93 15.41
C GLY A 33 -8.24 -0.16 16.54
N CYS A 34 -8.59 -0.84 17.62
CA CYS A 34 -9.14 -0.22 18.82
C CYS A 34 -8.24 -0.44 20.04
N ARG A 35 -8.32 0.48 20.99
CA ARG A 35 -7.85 0.30 22.36
C ARG A 35 -9.04 0.54 23.27
N GLU A 36 -9.18 -0.30 24.27
CA GLU A 36 -10.37 -0.35 25.10
C GLU A 36 -9.99 -0.43 26.58
N VAL A 37 -10.88 0.12 27.40
CA VAL A 37 -10.86 -0.02 28.86
C VAL A 37 -12.00 -0.94 29.24
N ALA A 38 -11.75 -1.93 30.10
CA ALA A 38 -12.82 -2.70 30.71
C ALA A 38 -13.31 -2.00 31.98
N LYS A 39 -14.61 -2.02 32.23
CA LYS A 39 -15.22 -1.55 33.48
C LYS A 39 -16.10 -2.63 34.09
N CYS A 40 -16.28 -2.57 35.40
CA CYS A 40 -17.30 -3.35 36.08
C CYS A 40 -18.67 -2.66 35.97
N THR A 41 -19.75 -3.44 35.86
CA THR A 41 -21.12 -2.91 35.85
C THR A 41 -21.65 -2.52 37.24
N LYS A 42 -21.06 -3.07 38.32
CA LYS A 42 -21.55 -2.88 39.70
C LYS A 42 -20.63 -2.00 40.55
N CYS A 43 -19.32 -2.22 40.50
CA CYS A 43 -18.35 -1.42 41.25
C CYS A 43 -17.68 -0.35 40.38
N LYS A 44 -16.82 0.47 40.99
CA LYS A 44 -16.09 1.56 40.32
C LYS A 44 -14.82 1.09 39.59
N TYR A 45 -14.61 -0.21 39.45
CA TYR A 45 -13.42 -0.74 38.79
C TYR A 45 -13.37 -0.36 37.30
N MET A 46 -12.21 0.13 36.89
CA MET A 46 -11.82 0.36 35.50
C MET A 46 -10.40 -0.18 35.30
N SER A 47 -10.17 -0.91 34.21
CA SER A 47 -8.85 -1.42 33.87
C SER A 47 -7.94 -0.34 33.30
N SER A 48 -6.67 -0.68 33.12
CA SER A 48 -5.80 0.08 32.23
C SER A 48 -6.27 -0.01 30.76
N MET A 49 -5.84 0.95 29.94
CA MET A 49 -6.13 0.95 28.50
C MET A 49 -5.36 -0.17 27.80
N HIS A 50 -6.08 -1.09 27.18
CA HIS A 50 -5.51 -2.24 26.50
C HIS A 50 -5.58 -2.11 24.99
N THR A 51 -4.49 -2.44 24.31
CA THR A 51 -4.42 -2.46 22.84
C THR A 51 -4.98 -3.78 22.31
N LEU A 52 -6.00 -3.71 21.44
CA LEU A 52 -6.69 -4.88 20.85
C LEU A 52 -6.16 -5.30 19.47
N TYR A 53 -4.97 -4.83 19.11
CA TYR A 53 -4.32 -5.10 17.82
C TYR A 53 -2.83 -5.30 18.03
N THR A 54 -2.12 -5.87 17.05
CA THR A 54 -0.66 -5.98 17.15
C THR A 54 0.02 -4.76 16.52
N GLU A 55 1.06 -4.26 17.17
CA GLU A 55 1.80 -3.10 16.69
C GLU A 55 2.94 -3.53 15.78
N VAL A 56 3.06 -2.88 14.63
CA VAL A 56 4.19 -3.06 13.73
C VAL A 56 5.43 -2.48 14.39
N GLN A 57 6.46 -3.31 14.55
CA GLN A 57 7.72 -2.85 15.10
C GLN A 57 8.41 -1.94 14.10
N THR A 58 8.65 -0.70 14.52
CA THR A 58 9.35 0.31 13.73
C THR A 58 10.46 0.93 14.57
N PRO A 59 11.62 1.25 13.99
CA PRO A 59 12.73 1.88 14.71
C PRO A 59 12.43 3.32 15.13
N SER A 60 11.35 3.93 14.64
CA SER A 60 10.94 5.29 15.01
C SER A 60 10.38 5.36 16.44
N GLN A 61 10.77 6.40 17.18
CA GLN A 61 10.32 6.68 18.55
C GLN A 61 8.85 7.12 18.66
N GLY A 62 8.15 7.27 17.53
CA GLY A 62 6.75 7.66 17.48
C GLY A 62 5.77 6.53 17.80
N ARG A 63 4.47 6.89 17.83
CA ARG A 63 3.38 5.92 18.00
C ARG A 63 3.42 4.86 16.89
N LYS A 64 3.38 3.58 17.27
CA LYS A 64 3.40 2.46 16.34
C LYS A 64 2.05 2.29 15.64
N CYS A 65 2.11 1.83 14.39
CA CYS A 65 0.92 1.56 13.58
C CYS A 65 0.35 0.18 13.93
N ALA A 66 -0.98 0.04 13.89
CA ALA A 66 -1.61 -1.27 13.94
C ALA A 66 -1.27 -2.08 12.67
N ASP A 67 -0.90 -3.34 12.84
CA ASP A 67 -0.60 -4.30 11.78
C ASP A 67 -1.70 -4.39 10.72
N LEU A 68 -2.94 -4.51 11.16
CA LEU A 68 -4.15 -4.58 10.36
C LEU A 68 -4.35 -3.35 9.45
N ASN A 69 -3.87 -2.17 9.85
CA ASN A 69 -3.94 -0.98 8.99
C ASN A 69 -2.98 -1.09 7.79
N LEU A 70 -1.81 -1.71 7.97
CA LEU A 70 -0.87 -1.94 6.87
C LEU A 70 -1.29 -3.16 6.04
N GLY A 71 -1.72 -4.24 6.69
CA GLY A 71 -2.22 -5.44 6.02
C GLY A 71 -3.42 -5.14 5.11
N LEU A 72 -4.32 -4.27 5.55
CA LEU A 72 -5.42 -3.78 4.72
C LEU A 72 -4.89 -3.17 3.41
N GLN A 73 -3.86 -2.33 3.47
CA GLN A 73 -3.32 -1.69 2.25
C GLN A 73 -2.71 -2.70 1.28
N VAL A 74 -2.09 -3.76 1.78
CA VAL A 74 -1.60 -4.86 0.92
C VAL A 74 -2.76 -5.50 0.17
N GLY A 75 -3.87 -5.79 0.87
CA GLY A 75 -5.09 -6.31 0.25
C GLY A 75 -5.71 -5.33 -0.76
N LEU A 76 -5.76 -4.04 -0.40
CA LEU A 76 -6.29 -3.01 -1.29
C LEU A 76 -5.47 -2.87 -2.58
N CYS A 77 -4.14 -3.00 -2.52
CA CYS A 77 -3.27 -2.94 -3.70
C CYS A 77 -3.55 -4.03 -4.74
N LEU A 78 -4.12 -5.16 -4.33
CA LEU A 78 -4.51 -6.26 -5.22
C LEU A 78 -5.98 -6.20 -5.65
N SER A 79 -6.72 -5.19 -5.17
CA SER A 79 -8.15 -5.05 -5.40
C SER A 79 -8.46 -3.76 -6.17
N PRO A 80 -9.59 -3.68 -6.89
CA PRO A 80 -10.05 -2.44 -7.49
C PRO A 80 -10.66 -1.44 -6.46
N ILE A 81 -10.46 -1.66 -5.15
CA ILE A 81 -11.07 -0.88 -4.09
C ILE A 81 -10.14 0.26 -3.68
N GLY A 82 -10.50 1.49 -4.05
CA GLY A 82 -9.82 2.69 -3.57
C GLY A 82 -10.21 3.09 -2.14
N PRO A 83 -9.49 4.03 -1.51
CA PRO A 83 -9.77 4.52 -0.16
C PRO A 83 -11.21 5.03 0.04
N THR A 84 -11.78 5.71 -0.96
CA THR A 84 -13.17 6.21 -0.91
C THR A 84 -14.17 5.06 -0.85
N SER A 85 -13.99 4.04 -1.70
CA SER A 85 -14.85 2.86 -1.74
C SER A 85 -14.76 2.05 -0.45
N LEU A 86 -13.56 1.89 0.11
CA LEU A 86 -13.36 1.26 1.41
C LEU A 86 -14.13 2.00 2.52
N ARG A 87 -14.01 3.34 2.59
CA ARG A 87 -14.76 4.12 3.58
C ARG A 87 -16.27 3.95 3.42
N ARG A 88 -16.76 3.90 2.17
CA ARG A 88 -18.18 3.64 1.88
C ARG A 88 -18.61 2.25 2.37
N ILE A 89 -17.79 1.23 2.17
CA ILE A 89 -18.04 -0.12 2.69
C ILE A 89 -18.13 -0.08 4.22
N CYS A 90 -17.15 0.51 4.90
CA CYS A 90 -17.16 0.65 6.36
C CYS A 90 -18.47 1.29 6.85
N LEU A 91 -18.84 2.44 6.28
CA LEU A 91 -20.07 3.17 6.66
C LEU A 91 -21.33 2.34 6.41
N SER A 92 -21.39 1.60 5.29
CA SER A 92 -22.54 0.75 4.95
C SER A 92 -22.70 -0.44 5.90
N THR A 93 -21.59 -0.93 6.47
CA THR A 93 -21.55 -2.01 7.46
C THR A 93 -21.63 -1.52 8.91
N ASN A 94 -21.94 -0.24 9.14
CA ASN A 94 -21.94 0.40 10.46
C ASN A 94 -20.59 0.27 11.20
N MET A 95 -19.49 0.19 10.44
CA MET A 95 -18.12 0.21 10.94
C MET A 95 -17.58 1.64 10.84
N PRO A 96 -16.97 2.19 11.90
CA PRO A 96 -16.35 3.50 11.82
C PRO A 96 -15.21 3.50 10.80
N ALA A 97 -15.37 4.36 9.79
CA ALA A 97 -14.44 4.43 8.68
C ALA A 97 -13.12 5.09 9.11
N PRO A 98 -11.96 4.54 8.71
CA PRO A 98 -10.69 5.23 8.84
C PRO A 98 -10.69 6.59 8.12
N SER A 99 -9.82 7.50 8.55
CA SER A 99 -9.69 8.80 7.89
C SER A 99 -9.08 8.65 6.49
N SER A 100 -9.57 9.42 5.51
CA SER A 100 -9.02 9.42 4.15
C SER A 100 -7.52 9.71 4.14
N LYS A 101 -7.08 10.69 4.96
CA LYS A 101 -5.67 11.04 5.11
C LYS A 101 -4.85 9.87 5.67
N GLY A 102 -5.37 9.16 6.68
CA GLY A 102 -4.72 7.99 7.26
C GLY A 102 -4.57 6.86 6.25
N LEU A 103 -5.61 6.58 5.47
CA LEU A 103 -5.56 5.59 4.39
C LEU A 103 -4.53 5.94 3.33
N GLN A 104 -4.48 7.21 2.88
CA GLN A 104 -3.50 7.65 1.89
C GLN A 104 -2.06 7.53 2.40
N LEU A 105 -1.81 7.92 3.67
CA LEU A 105 -0.49 7.80 4.27
C LEU A 105 -0.05 6.34 4.40
N ALA A 106 -0.97 5.44 4.79
CA ALA A 106 -0.71 4.01 4.85
C ALA A 106 -0.43 3.42 3.45
N ALA A 107 -1.23 3.78 2.45
CA ALA A 107 -1.03 3.39 1.06
C ALA A 107 0.35 3.82 0.53
N ASN A 108 0.74 5.07 0.77
CA ASN A 108 2.03 5.60 0.36
C ASN A 108 3.21 4.86 1.02
N LYS A 109 3.04 4.42 2.28
CA LYS A 109 4.05 3.65 3.01
C LYS A 109 4.17 2.23 2.46
N VAL A 110 3.05 1.52 2.33
CA VAL A 110 3.02 0.13 1.87
C VAL A 110 3.39 0.02 0.40
N GLY A 111 2.92 0.95 -0.43
CA GLY A 111 3.24 0.99 -1.87
C GLY A 111 4.75 1.06 -2.14
N LYS A 112 5.51 1.82 -1.34
CA LYS A 112 6.99 1.86 -1.46
C LYS A 112 7.61 0.49 -1.21
N ALA A 113 7.19 -0.19 -0.13
CA ALA A 113 7.70 -1.52 0.21
C ALA A 113 7.34 -2.56 -0.87
N ILE A 114 6.12 -2.51 -1.42
CA ILE A 114 5.70 -3.38 -2.52
C ILE A 114 6.57 -3.16 -3.76
N VAL A 115 6.81 -1.91 -4.15
CA VAL A 115 7.66 -1.58 -5.30
C VAL A 115 9.09 -2.08 -5.11
N GLU A 116 9.66 -1.91 -3.93
CA GLU A 116 11.00 -2.41 -3.60
C GLU A 116 11.09 -3.92 -3.68
N GLU A 117 10.12 -4.64 -3.11
CA GLU A 117 10.12 -6.10 -3.13
C GLU A 117 9.88 -6.64 -4.56
N ASN A 118 8.98 -6.02 -5.32
CA ASN A 118 8.75 -6.38 -6.71
C ASN A 118 10.02 -6.17 -7.58
N LYS A 119 10.76 -5.07 -7.38
CA LYS A 119 12.05 -4.85 -8.06
C LYS A 119 13.08 -5.91 -7.71
N LYS A 120 13.16 -6.34 -6.44
CA LYS A 120 14.06 -7.43 -6.02
C LYS A 120 13.65 -8.76 -6.65
N ASP A 121 12.36 -9.06 -6.66
CA ASP A 121 11.83 -10.29 -7.23
C ASP A 121 12.09 -10.37 -8.74
N MET A 122 11.76 -9.31 -9.50
CA MET A 122 12.08 -9.21 -10.93
C MET A 122 13.59 -9.37 -11.21
N ARG A 123 14.46 -8.77 -10.40
CA ARG A 123 15.93 -8.97 -10.52
C ARG A 123 16.34 -10.43 -10.30
N ARG A 124 15.77 -11.11 -9.30
CA ARG A 124 16.04 -12.54 -9.04
C ARG A 124 15.61 -13.40 -10.23
N ARG A 125 14.44 -13.12 -10.82
CA ARG A 125 13.97 -13.81 -12.03
C ARG A 125 14.93 -13.61 -13.19
N SER A 126 15.36 -12.38 -13.47
CA SER A 126 16.33 -12.10 -14.54
C SER A 126 17.67 -12.81 -14.32
N GLN A 127 18.18 -12.86 -13.08
CA GLN A 127 19.40 -13.61 -12.75
C GLN A 127 19.24 -15.11 -12.95
N ARG A 128 18.10 -15.67 -12.55
CA ARG A 128 17.76 -17.07 -12.76
C ARG A 128 17.70 -17.43 -14.25
N LEU A 129 17.13 -16.55 -15.09
CA LEU A 129 17.10 -16.75 -16.53
C LEU A 129 18.50 -16.79 -17.14
N LYS A 130 19.38 -15.88 -16.72
CA LYS A 130 20.80 -15.92 -17.15
C LYS A 130 21.45 -17.24 -16.80
N GLN A 131 21.23 -17.77 -15.59
CA GLN A 131 21.75 -19.08 -15.18
C GLN A 131 21.19 -20.22 -16.04
N ILE A 132 19.89 -20.20 -16.35
CA ILE A 132 19.26 -21.18 -17.24
C ILE A 132 19.91 -21.12 -18.63
N ASN A 133 20.16 -19.93 -19.17
CA ASN A 133 20.78 -19.76 -20.48
C ASN A 133 22.22 -20.25 -20.51
N ILE A 134 22.98 -20.05 -19.43
CA ILE A 134 24.33 -20.63 -19.26
C ILE A 134 24.26 -22.16 -19.30
N LEU A 135 23.33 -22.77 -18.55
CA LEU A 135 23.16 -24.22 -18.51
C LEU A 135 22.72 -24.81 -19.87
N ARG A 136 22.02 -24.03 -20.69
CA ARG A 136 21.64 -24.38 -22.07
C ARG A 136 22.80 -24.26 -23.07
N GLY A 137 23.93 -23.68 -22.67
CA GLY A 137 25.08 -23.46 -23.55
C GLY A 137 24.91 -22.31 -24.54
N ILE A 138 24.02 -21.34 -24.25
CA ILE A 138 23.83 -20.16 -25.09
C ILE A 138 25.07 -19.27 -24.99
N GLN A 139 25.66 -18.88 -26.13
CA GLN A 139 26.87 -18.05 -26.19
C GLN A 139 26.68 -16.67 -25.54
N THR A 140 25.47 -16.11 -25.61
CA THR A 140 25.10 -14.81 -25.06
C THR A 140 23.99 -14.93 -24.01
N PRO A 141 24.31 -15.45 -22.80
CA PRO A 141 23.29 -15.73 -21.78
C PRO A 141 22.61 -14.46 -21.22
N GLU A 142 23.23 -13.30 -21.42
CA GLU A 142 22.71 -11.97 -21.10
C GLU A 142 21.54 -11.55 -22.00
N ASN A 143 21.47 -12.08 -23.22
CA ASN A 143 20.43 -11.74 -24.18
C ASN A 143 19.19 -12.61 -23.91
N ILE A 144 18.13 -11.98 -23.45
CA ILE A 144 16.86 -12.63 -23.14
C ILE A 144 15.84 -12.20 -24.19
N HIS A 145 15.19 -13.16 -24.81
CA HIS A 145 14.09 -12.89 -25.73
C HIS A 145 12.89 -12.45 -24.89
N VAL A 146 12.29 -11.32 -25.24
CA VAL A 146 11.21 -10.72 -24.45
C VAL A 146 10.02 -10.37 -25.35
N GLN A 147 8.85 -10.37 -24.73
CA GLN A 147 7.66 -9.71 -25.22
C GLN A 147 7.33 -8.58 -24.26
N SER A 148 6.80 -7.48 -24.80
CA SER A 148 6.38 -6.35 -23.98
C SER A 148 5.07 -5.81 -24.48
N ASP A 149 4.22 -5.41 -23.53
CA ASP A 149 2.97 -4.72 -23.82
C ASP A 149 2.78 -3.54 -22.87
N ALA A 150 2.02 -2.55 -23.32
CA ALA A 150 1.84 -1.26 -22.67
C ALA A 150 0.35 -0.95 -22.45
N VAL A 151 0.03 -0.50 -21.24
CA VAL A 151 -1.32 -0.04 -20.92
C VAL A 151 -1.30 1.44 -20.60
N TYR A 152 -2.07 2.21 -21.37
CA TYR A 152 -2.24 3.65 -21.21
C TYR A 152 -3.43 3.97 -20.30
N ASN A 153 -3.34 5.06 -19.55
CA ASN A 153 -4.43 5.47 -18.65
C ASN A 153 -5.64 6.09 -19.35
N ASN A 154 -5.46 6.57 -20.59
CA ASN A 154 -6.52 7.13 -21.42
C ASN A 154 -6.54 6.40 -22.79
N PRO A 155 -7.73 6.25 -23.41
CA PRO A 155 -7.82 5.68 -24.74
C PRO A 155 -7.19 6.61 -25.80
N LEU A 156 -6.52 6.05 -26.80
CA LEU A 156 -5.75 6.81 -27.80
C LEU A 156 -6.57 7.83 -28.61
N TYR A 157 -7.87 7.57 -28.79
CA TYR A 157 -8.77 8.46 -29.55
C TYR A 157 -9.16 9.75 -28.82
N SER A 158 -8.87 9.88 -27.51
CA SER A 158 -9.13 11.12 -26.77
C SER A 158 -8.03 12.18 -26.95
N GLY A 159 -7.08 11.95 -27.87
CA GLY A 159 -5.95 12.84 -28.17
C GLY A 159 -6.36 14.07 -28.95
N VAL A 160 -6.61 15.18 -28.25
CA VAL A 160 -6.72 16.52 -28.84
C VAL A 160 -5.54 17.35 -28.36
N GLY A 161 -4.72 17.90 -29.28
CA GLY A 161 -3.60 18.80 -28.94
C GLY A 161 -2.25 18.43 -29.58
N LYS A 162 -1.15 18.92 -28.97
CA LYS A 162 0.24 18.86 -29.50
C LYS A 162 0.86 17.45 -29.56
N THR A 163 0.24 16.45 -28.92
CA THR A 163 0.63 15.03 -28.99
C THR A 163 -0.52 14.22 -29.61
N PRO A 164 -0.81 14.39 -30.91
CA PRO A 164 -1.83 13.61 -31.58
C PRO A 164 -1.51 12.12 -31.41
N PHE A 165 -2.55 11.32 -31.10
CA PHE A 165 -2.45 9.88 -30.80
C PHE A 165 -1.82 9.49 -29.44
N GLN A 166 -1.41 10.43 -28.59
CA GLN A 166 -0.97 10.15 -27.21
C GLN A 166 -1.64 11.08 -26.17
N PRO A 167 -2.97 10.98 -25.93
CA PRO A 167 -3.65 11.66 -24.83
C PRO A 167 -3.26 11.15 -23.44
N ALA A 168 -2.60 10.01 -23.39
CA ALA A 168 -2.26 9.35 -22.15
C ALA A 168 -1.18 10.14 -21.41
N THR A 169 -1.45 10.41 -20.14
CA THR A 169 -0.49 11.07 -19.25
C THR A 169 0.35 10.06 -18.50
N GLN A 170 -0.06 8.79 -18.50
CA GLN A 170 0.60 7.70 -17.79
C GLN A 170 0.53 6.42 -18.63
N VAL A 171 1.59 5.62 -18.52
CA VAL A 171 1.67 4.28 -19.11
C VAL A 171 2.38 3.33 -18.17
N VAL A 172 2.03 2.06 -18.28
CA VAL A 172 2.77 0.95 -17.68
C VAL A 172 3.18 0.00 -18.79
N TYR A 173 4.49 -0.15 -18.98
CA TYR A 173 5.08 -1.19 -19.83
C TYR A 173 5.42 -2.40 -18.97
N THR A 174 4.93 -3.55 -19.37
CA THR A 174 5.27 -4.84 -18.78
C THR A 174 6.14 -5.62 -19.74
N VAL A 175 7.22 -6.22 -19.23
CA VAL A 175 8.15 -7.02 -20.04
C VAL A 175 8.18 -8.43 -19.46
N ALA A 176 7.81 -9.40 -20.30
CA ALA A 176 7.82 -10.81 -20.00
C ALA A 176 8.91 -11.52 -20.83
N GLU A 177 9.53 -12.52 -20.22
CA GLU A 177 10.52 -13.38 -20.88
C GLU A 177 9.89 -14.43 -21.81
N ASN A 178 10.62 -14.88 -22.82
CA ASN A 178 10.22 -15.93 -23.77
C ASN A 178 11.17 -17.14 -23.77
N GLU A 179 12.02 -17.26 -22.76
CA GLU A 179 12.99 -18.34 -22.60
C GLU A 179 12.38 -19.57 -21.91
N THR A 180 11.33 -19.36 -21.11
CA THR A 180 10.62 -20.39 -20.36
C THR A 180 9.13 -20.42 -20.69
N LYS A 181 8.49 -21.57 -20.44
CA LYS A 181 7.03 -21.73 -20.62
C LYS A 181 6.19 -20.89 -19.66
N LYS A 182 6.81 -20.29 -18.63
CA LYS A 182 6.09 -19.51 -17.61
C LYS A 182 5.86 -18.06 -18.02
N HIS A 183 6.63 -17.53 -18.97
CA HIS A 183 6.58 -16.13 -19.38
C HIS A 183 6.61 -15.18 -18.19
N GLU A 184 7.60 -15.36 -17.32
CA GLU A 184 7.70 -14.57 -16.09
C GLU A 184 7.93 -13.08 -16.40
N ILE A 185 7.27 -12.20 -15.65
CA ILE A 185 7.52 -10.75 -15.73
C ILE A 185 8.91 -10.47 -15.14
N ILE A 186 9.77 -9.83 -15.93
CA ILE A 186 11.16 -9.52 -15.57
C ILE A 186 11.43 -8.01 -15.44
N SER A 187 10.55 -7.18 -15.98
CA SER A 187 10.63 -5.74 -15.84
C SER A 187 9.26 -5.10 -15.93
N LEU A 188 9.09 -3.99 -15.21
CA LEU A 188 7.91 -3.14 -15.28
C LEU A 188 8.37 -1.70 -15.24
N VAL A 189 8.03 -0.94 -16.29
CA VAL A 189 8.42 0.46 -16.46
C VAL A 189 7.16 1.30 -16.46
N THR A 190 7.05 2.21 -15.49
CA THR A 190 5.97 3.18 -15.44
C THR A 190 6.49 4.52 -15.91
N LYS A 191 5.80 5.16 -16.86
CA LYS A 191 6.05 6.56 -17.24
C LYS A 191 4.86 7.43 -16.88
N ASN A 192 5.13 8.63 -16.40
CA ASN A 192 4.15 9.57 -15.88
C ASN A 192 4.56 11.00 -16.24
N LYS A 193 3.64 11.74 -16.85
CA LYS A 193 3.77 13.16 -17.19
C LYS A 193 3.18 14.09 -16.12
N LEU A 194 2.44 13.54 -15.15
CA LEU A 194 1.74 14.32 -14.13
C LEU A 194 2.65 14.66 -12.96
N CYS A 195 2.84 15.96 -12.76
CA CYS A 195 3.54 16.51 -11.61
C CYS A 195 2.55 16.80 -10.48
N SER A 196 2.88 16.33 -9.27
CA SER A 196 2.07 16.55 -8.07
C SER A 196 1.95 18.02 -7.65
N LYS A 197 2.89 18.89 -8.08
CA LYS A 197 2.89 20.33 -7.77
C LYS A 197 2.38 21.22 -8.90
N ASN A 198 2.88 21.01 -10.13
CA ASN A 198 2.63 21.93 -11.25
C ASN A 198 1.63 21.37 -12.28
N LYS A 199 0.90 20.30 -11.93
CA LYS A 199 0.01 19.50 -12.82
C LYS A 199 0.75 18.76 -13.94
N HIS A 200 1.68 19.40 -14.63
CA HIS A 200 2.52 18.85 -15.69
C HIS A 200 4.01 19.12 -15.44
N LEU A 201 4.87 18.33 -16.10
CA LEU A 201 6.31 18.54 -16.12
C LEU A 201 6.69 19.38 -17.36
N ASP A 202 6.95 20.67 -17.17
CA ASP A 202 7.49 21.55 -18.21
C ASP A 202 9.01 21.36 -18.38
N LYS A 203 9.57 21.79 -19.52
CA LYS A 203 11.00 21.66 -19.84
C LYS A 203 11.94 22.37 -18.85
N ASP A 204 11.48 23.45 -18.21
CA ASP A 204 12.26 24.27 -17.27
C ASP A 204 12.17 23.76 -15.83
N HIS A 205 12.40 22.46 -15.62
CA HIS A 205 12.19 21.76 -14.36
C HIS A 205 13.42 21.76 -13.42
N ASP A 206 14.17 22.88 -13.37
CA ASP A 206 15.30 23.02 -12.45
C ASP A 206 14.88 23.17 -10.97
N THR A 207 13.59 23.34 -10.69
CA THR A 207 13.07 23.69 -9.35
C THR A 207 12.03 22.75 -8.76
N CYS A 208 11.75 21.59 -9.38
CA CYS A 208 10.79 20.69 -8.76
C CYS A 208 11.42 19.85 -7.66
N SER A 209 10.71 19.81 -6.53
CA SER A 209 11.08 19.06 -5.34
C SER A 209 11.37 17.57 -5.63
N PRO A 210 12.19 16.89 -4.83
CA PRO A 210 12.41 15.43 -4.89
C PRO A 210 11.14 14.56 -4.74
N SER A 211 9.97 15.17 -4.58
CA SER A 211 8.64 14.54 -4.50
C SER A 211 7.84 14.60 -5.82
N CYS A 212 8.47 15.01 -6.92
CA CYS A 212 7.83 15.00 -8.24
C CYS A 212 7.52 13.55 -8.68
N SER A 213 6.27 13.31 -9.05
CA SER A 213 5.81 12.01 -9.57
C SER A 213 6.01 11.84 -11.07
N ALA A 214 6.33 12.93 -11.79
CA ALA A 214 6.56 12.88 -13.22
C ALA A 214 8.00 12.47 -13.52
N ASN A 215 8.17 11.65 -14.56
CA ASN A 215 9.46 11.14 -15.02
C ASN A 215 9.68 11.31 -16.53
N ILE A 216 8.70 11.88 -17.24
CA ILE A 216 8.82 12.32 -18.63
C ILE A 216 8.22 13.74 -18.72
N PRO A 217 8.84 14.68 -19.47
CA PRO A 217 8.24 15.97 -19.77
C PRO A 217 6.92 15.83 -20.53
N PHE A 218 6.01 16.78 -20.33
CA PHE A 218 4.69 16.72 -20.94
C PHE A 218 4.76 16.68 -22.48
N GLU A 219 5.71 17.44 -23.05
CA GLU A 219 5.94 17.56 -24.50
C GLU A 219 6.60 16.34 -25.13
N HIS A 220 7.22 15.45 -24.36
CA HIS A 220 7.86 14.24 -24.89
C HIS A 220 6.82 13.16 -25.15
N SER A 221 6.98 12.43 -26.25
CA SER A 221 6.19 11.22 -26.48
C SER A 221 6.55 10.20 -25.40
N ILE A 222 5.59 9.36 -25.01
CA ILE A 222 5.82 8.34 -23.98
C ILE A 222 6.75 7.21 -24.48
N GLU A 223 6.83 7.05 -25.81
CA GLU A 223 7.61 6.02 -26.51
C GLU A 223 9.04 6.46 -26.85
N ASP A 224 9.38 7.76 -26.68
CA ASP A 224 10.73 8.33 -26.85
C ASP A 224 11.56 8.22 -25.55
#